data_AF-A0A9P0FSN7-F1
#
_entry.id   AF-A0A9P0FSN7-F1
#
_cell.length_a   1.000
_cell.length_b   1.000
_cell.length_c   1.000
_cell.angle_alpha   90.00
_cell.angle_beta   90.00
_cell.angle_gamma   90.00
#
_symmetry.space_group_name_H-M   'P 1'
#
loop_
_entity.id
_entity.type
_entity.pdbx_description
1 polymer ?
#
loop_
_entity_poly.entity_id
_entity_poly.type
_entity_poly.pdbx_seq_one_letter_code
_entity_poly.pdbx_strand_id
1 'polypeptide(L)'
;MMVYPNKEFGIRPRKAPKDIFRKNNYWTQGHQDPPPWYVWDTKIRINRSRSEERPPLTRSSQTSEVETEGLSKDLRTYLLTSTLHGLRYVGERNLTWFERFFWLTAFGCSLVSAGWFILNVYGKWRSSPMIVSINPENMPLNGLPFPALTICNNNQAKKTVAERYWRSGDPVDKKLLLSLCSTKDDSEIFEDDIAGNADWDHTRSFLINVTQPCSEMLAMCTWDSTTMNCDDLFNAQLTDEGLCCTFNVVHRNNLFRNPRALNDLNLTFPSPAVDWTPENGYPPDAPSDGFPWRPKDTSSQPD
;
A
#
# COMPACT_ATOMS: atom_id res chain seq x y z
N MET A 1 -32.84 20.39 -36.63
CA MET A 1 -31.87 21.49 -36.82
C MET A 1 -32.44 22.72 -36.13
N MET A 2 -31.86 23.11 -35.00
CA MET A 2 -31.90 24.46 -34.41
C MET A 2 -31.06 24.44 -33.13
N VAL A 3 -30.06 25.33 -33.08
CA VAL A 3 -29.15 25.57 -31.94
C VAL A 3 -29.51 26.94 -31.37
N TYR A 4 -29.55 27.08 -30.04
CA TYR A 4 -29.65 28.39 -29.38
C TYR A 4 -28.64 28.50 -28.21
N PRO A 5 -28.12 29.71 -27.93
CA PRO A 5 -26.97 29.92 -27.06
C PRO A 5 -27.33 30.19 -25.59
N ASN A 6 -26.28 30.04 -24.77
CA ASN A 6 -26.23 30.11 -23.31
C ASN A 6 -26.54 31.51 -22.75
N LYS A 7 -27.21 31.59 -21.58
CA LYS A 7 -27.34 32.83 -20.80
C LYS A 7 -26.77 32.67 -19.40
N GLU A 8 -25.70 33.43 -19.23
CA GLU A 8 -24.95 33.84 -18.05
C GLU A 8 -25.73 34.28 -16.79
N PHE A 9 -24.98 34.18 -15.68
CA PHE A 9 -24.97 35.00 -14.45
C PHE A 9 -26.12 34.90 -13.43
N GLY A 10 -25.74 34.40 -12.24
CA GLY A 10 -26.44 34.60 -10.97
C GLY A 10 -25.59 34.15 -9.78
N ILE A 11 -24.88 35.08 -9.14
CA ILE A 11 -24.08 34.87 -7.92
C ILE A 11 -24.98 34.89 -6.68
N ARG A 12 -24.79 33.95 -5.73
CA ARG A 12 -24.85 34.07 -4.24
C ARG A 12 -24.83 32.67 -3.57
N PRO A 13 -24.49 32.52 -2.27
CA PRO A 13 -23.19 32.65 -1.62
C PRO A 13 -22.72 31.31 -0.94
N ARG A 14 -21.50 31.33 -0.39
CA ARG A 14 -20.78 30.22 0.29
C ARG A 14 -21.59 29.48 1.37
N LYS A 15 -21.48 28.14 1.37
CA LYS A 15 -21.51 27.29 2.58
C LYS A 15 -20.22 26.48 2.67
N ALA A 16 -19.63 26.47 3.85
CA ALA A 16 -18.36 25.85 4.24
C ALA A 16 -18.41 24.29 4.16
N PRO A 17 -17.25 23.62 4.08
CA PRO A 17 -17.14 22.28 3.51
C PRO A 17 -17.49 21.16 4.52
N LYS A 18 -18.05 20.06 3.99
CA LYS A 18 -18.00 18.74 4.63
C LYS A 18 -16.97 17.91 3.90
N ASP A 19 -15.89 17.60 4.59
CA ASP A 19 -14.81 16.75 4.10
C ASP A 19 -15.33 15.36 3.72
N ILE A 20 -15.08 14.99 2.46
CA ILE A 20 -15.24 13.63 1.96
C ILE A 20 -13.83 13.10 1.71
N PHE A 21 -13.51 12.00 2.38
CA PHE A 21 -12.36 11.15 2.13
C PHE A 21 -12.19 10.89 0.62
N ARG A 22 -11.11 11.42 0.03
CA ARG A 22 -10.66 11.08 -1.32
C ARG A 22 -9.28 10.45 -1.23
N LYS A 23 -9.21 9.13 -1.44
CA LYS A 23 -7.97 8.44 -1.80
C LYS A 23 -7.53 8.97 -3.17
N ASN A 24 -6.47 9.79 -3.20
CA ASN A 24 -5.81 10.19 -4.43
C ASN A 24 -4.76 9.14 -4.79
N ASN A 25 -4.98 8.43 -5.90
CA ASN A 25 -3.92 7.71 -6.59
C ASN A 25 -3.25 8.69 -7.57
N TYR A 26 -1.99 9.00 -7.29
CA TYR A 26 -1.12 9.87 -8.07
C TYR A 26 -0.45 9.09 -9.22
N TRP A 27 -1.21 8.76 -10.26
CA TRP A 27 -0.64 8.35 -11.55
C TRP A 27 -1.57 8.83 -12.65
N THR A 28 -1.27 10.00 -13.23
CA THR A 28 -1.66 10.53 -14.55
C THR A 28 -1.70 12.07 -14.48
N GLN A 29 -0.58 12.72 -14.76
CA GLN A 29 -0.60 14.11 -15.22
C GLN A 29 0.08 14.17 -16.58
N GLY A 30 -0.67 14.66 -17.58
CA GLY A 30 -0.08 15.25 -18.79
C GLY A 30 -0.41 14.60 -20.13
N HIS A 31 -1.68 14.35 -20.47
CA HIS A 31 -2.21 14.53 -21.83
C HIS A 31 -3.76 14.54 -21.77
N GLN A 32 -4.40 15.53 -22.39
CA GLN A 32 -5.86 15.66 -22.46
C GLN A 32 -6.42 14.69 -23.50
N ASP A 33 -7.03 13.59 -23.05
CA ASP A 33 -7.88 12.76 -23.92
C ASP A 33 -9.27 13.41 -24.09
N PRO A 34 -9.86 13.40 -25.30
CA PRO A 34 -11.21 13.91 -25.52
C PRO A 34 -12.27 13.03 -24.81
N PRO A 35 -13.42 13.60 -24.42
CA PRO A 35 -14.44 12.83 -23.72
C PRO A 35 -15.02 11.70 -24.60
N PRO A 36 -15.42 10.56 -24.00
CA PRO A 36 -16.01 9.46 -24.75
C PRO A 36 -17.32 9.88 -25.43
N TRP A 37 -17.55 9.34 -26.63
CA TRP A 37 -18.62 9.74 -27.55
C TRP A 37 -20.05 9.30 -27.12
N TYR A 38 -20.23 8.80 -25.90
CA TYR A 38 -21.54 8.38 -25.40
C TYR A 38 -21.69 8.58 -23.89
N VAL A 39 -22.92 8.92 -23.46
CA VAL A 39 -23.37 8.95 -22.06
C VAL A 39 -24.70 8.21 -21.99
N TRP A 40 -24.85 7.29 -21.03
CA TRP A 40 -26.09 6.56 -20.80
C TRP A 40 -26.99 7.37 -19.86
N ASP A 41 -28.07 7.94 -20.38
CA ASP A 41 -29.12 8.57 -19.56
C ASP A 41 -30.29 7.61 -19.37
N THR A 42 -30.59 7.25 -18.11
CA THR A 42 -31.59 6.22 -17.75
C THR A 42 -32.97 6.80 -17.45
N LYS A 43 -33.26 8.05 -17.87
CA LYS A 43 -34.57 8.68 -17.62
C LYS A 43 -35.19 9.30 -18.87
N ILE A 44 -35.69 8.46 -19.76
CA ILE A 44 -36.70 8.89 -20.76
C ILE A 44 -37.98 8.10 -20.52
N ARG A 45 -39.04 8.78 -20.07
CA ARG A 45 -40.42 8.26 -20.08
C ARG A 45 -41.01 8.50 -21.47
N ILE A 46 -41.31 7.43 -22.19
CA ILE A 46 -42.07 7.51 -23.44
C ILE A 46 -43.56 7.42 -23.11
N ASN A 47 -44.29 8.51 -23.36
CA ASN A 47 -45.75 8.55 -23.31
C ASN A 47 -46.34 7.84 -24.53
N ARG A 48 -47.27 6.91 -24.28
CA ARG A 48 -48.02 6.19 -25.32
C ARG A 48 -49.39 6.86 -25.52
N SER A 49 -49.72 7.24 -26.75
CA SER A 49 -51.09 7.58 -27.19
C SER A 49 -51.36 6.88 -28.53
N ARG A 50 -52.22 5.86 -28.55
CA ARG A 50 -53.64 5.87 -29.01
C ARG A 50 -53.71 5.47 -30.51
N SER A 51 -54.53 4.58 -31.02
CA SER A 51 -55.48 3.55 -30.55
C SER A 51 -55.81 2.69 -31.78
N GLU A 52 -56.04 1.39 -31.65
CA GLU A 52 -57.08 0.73 -32.46
C GLU A 52 -57.47 -0.62 -31.84
N GLU A 53 -58.76 -0.91 -31.97
CA GLU A 53 -59.56 -1.87 -31.20
C GLU A 53 -59.21 -3.34 -31.43
N ARG A 54 -59.61 -4.17 -30.46
CA ARG A 54 -59.40 -5.62 -30.41
C ARG A 54 -60.62 -6.35 -31.00
N PRO A 55 -60.50 -7.28 -31.96
CA PRO A 55 -61.57 -8.22 -32.29
C PRO A 55 -61.66 -9.34 -31.23
N PRO A 56 -62.83 -9.98 -31.05
CA PRO A 56 -63.10 -10.85 -29.93
C PRO A 56 -62.41 -12.22 -30.04
N LEU A 57 -62.10 -12.78 -28.87
CA LEU A 57 -61.62 -14.15 -28.69
C LEU A 57 -62.73 -15.15 -29.06
N THR A 58 -62.53 -15.90 -30.14
CA THR A 58 -63.14 -17.22 -30.32
C THR A 58 -62.17 -18.28 -29.83
N ARG A 59 -62.58 -18.97 -28.77
CA ARG A 59 -61.93 -20.15 -28.20
C ARG A 59 -62.22 -21.35 -29.10
N SER A 60 -61.18 -21.92 -29.71
CA SER A 60 -61.21 -23.30 -30.19
C SER A 60 -59.98 -24.05 -29.67
N SER A 61 -60.25 -25.06 -28.85
CA SER A 61 -59.29 -26.03 -28.37
C SER A 61 -58.66 -26.80 -29.53
N GLN A 62 -57.33 -26.81 -29.64
CA GLN A 62 -56.50 -27.80 -30.34
C GLN A 62 -55.04 -27.59 -29.87
N THR A 63 -54.56 -28.41 -28.92
CA THR A 63 -53.61 -29.53 -29.13
C THR A 63 -52.17 -29.08 -29.38
N SER A 64 -51.33 -29.19 -28.34
CA SER A 64 -49.94 -29.71 -28.28
C SER A 64 -48.86 -29.42 -29.36
N GLU A 65 -49.17 -28.80 -30.50
CA GLU A 65 -48.25 -28.59 -31.64
C GLU A 65 -47.80 -27.12 -31.79
N VAL A 66 -48.41 -26.19 -31.05
CA VAL A 66 -48.16 -24.74 -31.20
C VAL A 66 -46.92 -24.26 -30.43
N GLU A 67 -46.54 -24.90 -29.31
CA GLU A 67 -45.39 -24.47 -28.49
C GLU A 67 -44.03 -24.78 -29.15
N THR A 68 -43.90 -25.90 -29.86
CA THR A 68 -42.67 -26.30 -30.58
C THR A 68 -42.42 -25.42 -31.81
N GLU A 69 -43.49 -25.01 -32.50
CA GLU A 69 -43.45 -24.05 -33.60
C GLU A 69 -43.01 -22.65 -33.13
N GLY A 70 -43.43 -22.23 -31.94
CA GLY A 70 -43.02 -20.96 -31.32
C GLY A 70 -41.54 -20.94 -30.94
N LEU A 71 -41.09 -21.95 -30.19
CA LEU A 71 -39.69 -22.05 -29.74
C LEU A 71 -38.71 -22.15 -30.91
N SER A 72 -39.04 -22.90 -31.96
CA SER A 72 -38.19 -23.02 -33.15
C SER A 72 -38.06 -21.69 -33.90
N LYS A 73 -39.14 -20.90 -33.99
CA LYS A 73 -39.13 -19.56 -34.58
C LYS A 73 -38.32 -18.58 -33.74
N ASP A 74 -38.46 -18.64 -32.42
CA ASP A 74 -37.72 -17.78 -31.50
C ASP A 74 -36.22 -18.11 -31.50
N LEU A 75 -35.86 -19.40 -31.42
CA LEU A 75 -34.48 -19.86 -31.54
C LEU A 75 -33.88 -19.44 -32.88
N ARG A 76 -34.59 -19.65 -33.99
CA ARG A 76 -34.10 -19.23 -35.31
C ARG A 76 -33.90 -17.72 -35.38
N THR A 77 -34.81 -16.94 -34.81
CA THR A 77 -34.71 -15.49 -34.76
C THR A 77 -33.50 -15.06 -33.93
N TYR A 78 -33.23 -15.74 -32.82
CA TYR A 78 -32.01 -15.56 -32.03
C TYR A 78 -30.73 -15.92 -32.81
N LEU A 79 -30.69 -17.08 -33.47
CA LEU A 79 -29.53 -17.50 -34.27
C LEU A 79 -29.20 -16.48 -35.36
N LEU A 80 -30.21 -15.91 -36.04
CA LEU A 80 -30.03 -14.94 -37.12
C LEU A 80 -29.68 -13.52 -36.64
N THR A 81 -30.13 -13.14 -35.45
CA THR A 81 -29.90 -11.79 -34.87
C THR A 81 -28.71 -11.74 -33.91
N SER A 82 -28.15 -12.89 -33.51
CA SER A 82 -27.01 -12.97 -32.62
C SER A 82 -25.74 -12.38 -33.23
N THR A 83 -24.92 -11.75 -32.38
CA THR A 83 -23.57 -11.28 -32.73
C THR A 83 -22.53 -12.42 -32.64
N LEU A 84 -22.92 -13.60 -32.17
CA LEU A 84 -22.07 -14.78 -32.07
C LEU A 84 -21.74 -15.32 -33.46
N HIS A 85 -20.46 -15.26 -33.81
CA HIS A 85 -19.95 -15.70 -35.11
C HIS A 85 -20.16 -17.21 -35.29
N GLY A 86 -20.51 -17.65 -36.50
CA GLY A 86 -20.82 -19.07 -36.80
C GLY A 86 -22.28 -19.45 -36.52
N LEU A 87 -22.88 -18.92 -35.45
CA LEU A 87 -24.24 -19.30 -35.03
C LEU A 87 -25.33 -18.82 -36.00
N ARG A 88 -25.10 -17.70 -36.69
CA ARG A 88 -25.96 -17.20 -37.78
C ARG A 88 -26.11 -18.18 -38.94
N TYR A 89 -25.03 -18.86 -39.31
CA TYR A 89 -25.05 -19.81 -40.43
C TYR A 89 -25.80 -21.11 -40.10
N VAL A 90 -25.96 -21.42 -38.81
CA VAL A 90 -26.76 -22.56 -38.34
C VAL A 90 -28.27 -22.30 -38.51
N GLY A 91 -28.72 -21.05 -38.35
CA GLY A 91 -30.13 -20.66 -38.48
C GLY A 91 -30.60 -20.30 -39.91
N GLU A 92 -29.67 -20.23 -40.86
CA GLU A 92 -29.92 -19.79 -42.23
C GLU A 92 -30.55 -20.91 -43.08
N ARG A 93 -31.66 -20.59 -43.76
CA ARG A 93 -32.50 -21.62 -44.43
C ARG A 93 -31.91 -22.14 -45.73
N ASN A 94 -31.06 -21.33 -46.39
CA ASN A 94 -30.54 -21.61 -47.73
C ASN A 94 -29.24 -22.44 -47.75
N LEU A 95 -28.66 -22.77 -46.58
CA LEU A 95 -27.48 -23.63 -46.49
C LEU A 95 -27.85 -25.11 -46.36
N THR A 96 -26.98 -25.96 -46.90
CA THR A 96 -27.11 -27.41 -46.82
C THR A 96 -26.92 -27.90 -45.39
N TRP A 97 -27.47 -29.08 -45.08
CA TRP A 97 -27.36 -29.65 -43.74
C TRP A 97 -25.90 -29.92 -43.33
N PHE A 98 -25.03 -30.27 -44.28
CA PHE A 98 -23.59 -30.46 -44.04
C PHE A 98 -22.88 -29.15 -43.65
N GLU A 99 -23.19 -28.04 -44.32
CA GLU A 99 -22.64 -26.73 -43.97
C GLU A 99 -23.09 -26.28 -42.58
N ARG A 100 -24.35 -26.53 -42.21
CA ARG A 100 -24.85 -26.23 -40.86
C ARG A 100 -24.14 -27.04 -39.79
N PHE A 101 -23.90 -28.32 -40.04
CA PHE A 101 -23.15 -29.18 -39.13
C PHE A 101 -21.72 -28.67 -38.97
N PHE A 102 -21.05 -28.32 -40.07
CA PHE A 102 -19.72 -27.72 -40.04
C PHE A 102 -19.67 -26.46 -39.16
N TRP A 103 -20.60 -25.51 -39.36
CA TRP A 103 -20.64 -24.28 -38.57
C TRP A 103 -20.97 -24.50 -37.10
N LEU A 104 -21.85 -25.46 -36.80
CA LEU A 104 -22.18 -25.85 -35.43
C LEU A 104 -20.96 -26.47 -34.72
N THR A 105 -20.24 -27.36 -35.40
CA THR A 105 -19.02 -27.97 -34.88
C THR A 105 -17.92 -26.93 -34.69
N ALA A 106 -17.70 -26.04 -35.67
CA ALA A 106 -16.70 -24.98 -35.57
C ALA A 106 -16.99 -24.03 -34.39
N PHE A 107 -18.24 -23.65 -34.18
CA PHE A 107 -18.67 -22.86 -33.04
C PHE A 107 -18.43 -23.61 -31.71
N GLY A 108 -18.82 -24.89 -31.65
CA GLY A 108 -18.59 -25.74 -30.48
C GLY A 108 -17.11 -25.86 -30.11
N CYS A 109 -16.24 -26.13 -31.08
CA CYS A 109 -14.79 -26.17 -30.88
C CYS A 109 -14.26 -24.83 -30.34
N SER A 110 -14.72 -23.70 -30.90
CA SER A 110 -14.29 -22.38 -30.45
C SER A 110 -14.67 -22.10 -28.98
N LEU A 111 -15.86 -22.52 -28.55
CA LEU A 111 -16.33 -22.34 -27.18
C LEU A 111 -15.53 -23.19 -26.18
N VAL A 112 -15.24 -24.44 -26.55
CA VAL A 112 -14.40 -25.35 -25.73
C VAL A 112 -12.98 -24.79 -25.59
N SER A 113 -12.36 -24.35 -26.69
CA SER A 113 -11.03 -23.74 -26.65
C SER A 113 -11.03 -22.46 -25.81
N ALA A 114 -12.02 -21.59 -25.96
CA ALA A 114 -12.14 -20.37 -25.16
C ALA A 114 -12.26 -20.68 -23.67
N GLY A 115 -13.12 -21.64 -23.29
CA GLY A 115 -13.25 -22.09 -21.90
C GLY A 115 -11.93 -22.64 -21.33
N TRP A 116 -11.23 -23.46 -22.10
CA TRP A 116 -9.93 -24.01 -21.70
C TRP A 116 -8.87 -22.92 -21.48
N PHE A 117 -8.77 -21.95 -22.40
CA PHE A 117 -7.85 -20.83 -22.24
C PHE A 117 -8.19 -19.96 -21.04
N ILE A 118 -9.47 -19.65 -20.81
CA ILE A 118 -9.92 -18.86 -19.65
C ILE A 118 -9.53 -19.57 -18.35
N LEU A 119 -9.77 -20.87 -18.24
CA LEU A 119 -9.41 -21.64 -17.05
C LEU A 119 -7.90 -21.68 -16.81
N ASN A 120 -7.09 -21.80 -17.88
CA ASN A 120 -5.63 -21.74 -17.77
C ASN A 120 -5.11 -20.37 -17.34
N VAL A 121 -5.64 -19.29 -17.93
CA VAL A 121 -5.27 -17.92 -17.56
C VAL A 121 -5.68 -17.63 -16.12
N TYR A 122 -6.88 -18.05 -15.71
CA TYR A 122 -7.34 -17.91 -14.33
C TYR A 122 -6.48 -18.72 -13.35
N GLY A 123 -6.13 -19.96 -13.72
CA GLY A 123 -5.21 -20.79 -12.93
C GLY A 123 -3.84 -20.14 -12.77
N LYS A 124 -3.28 -19.59 -13.85
CA LYS A 124 -2.02 -18.84 -13.83
C LYS A 124 -2.11 -17.57 -12.98
N TRP A 125 -3.21 -16.82 -13.10
CA TRP A 125 -3.43 -15.62 -12.29
C TRP A 125 -3.53 -15.95 -10.80
N ARG A 126 -4.15 -17.08 -10.45
CA ARG A 126 -4.26 -17.54 -9.05
C ARG A 126 -2.92 -18.05 -8.51
N SER A 127 -2.09 -18.67 -9.34
CA SER A 127 -0.81 -19.26 -8.91
C SER A 127 0.38 -18.30 -8.99
N SER A 128 0.34 -17.28 -9.84
CA SER A 128 1.40 -16.31 -10.05
C SER A 128 0.93 -14.90 -9.63
N PRO A 129 0.91 -14.60 -8.32
CA PRO A 129 0.71 -13.22 -7.87
C PRO A 129 1.82 -12.32 -8.45
N MET A 130 1.47 -11.05 -8.70
CA MET A 130 2.28 -9.94 -9.25
C MET A 130 3.78 -10.21 -9.46
N ILE A 131 4.23 -10.09 -10.72
CA ILE A 131 5.66 -10.06 -11.04
C ILE A 131 6.20 -8.67 -10.69
N VAL A 132 7.12 -8.61 -9.73
CA VAL A 132 7.86 -7.39 -9.41
C VAL A 132 9.18 -7.41 -10.17
N SER A 133 9.47 -6.33 -10.90
CA SER A 133 10.76 -6.12 -11.56
C SER A 133 11.49 -4.98 -10.85
N ILE A 134 12.78 -5.19 -10.57
CA ILE A 134 13.68 -4.20 -9.98
C ILE A 134 14.48 -3.60 -11.13
N ASN A 135 14.41 -2.29 -11.32
CA ASN A 135 15.22 -1.57 -12.29
C ASN A 135 16.26 -0.72 -11.53
N PRO A 136 17.48 -1.23 -11.29
CA PRO A 136 18.50 -0.48 -10.57
C PRO A 136 19.01 0.68 -11.44
N GLU A 137 19.05 1.88 -10.86
CA GLU A 137 19.66 3.05 -11.49
C GLU A 137 21.07 3.26 -10.94
N ASN A 138 22.02 3.58 -11.82
CA ASN A 138 23.40 3.85 -11.41
C ASN A 138 23.47 5.25 -10.77
N MET A 139 23.67 5.33 -9.45
CA MET A 139 23.84 6.58 -8.71
C MET A 139 25.29 6.73 -8.21
N PRO A 140 25.91 7.92 -8.30
CA PRO A 140 27.22 8.17 -7.70
C PRO A 140 27.17 8.03 -6.17
N LEU A 141 28.30 7.68 -5.53
CA LEU A 141 28.37 7.49 -4.06
C LEU A 141 27.95 8.75 -3.28
N ASN A 142 28.20 9.94 -3.82
CA ASN A 142 27.79 11.22 -3.23
C ASN A 142 26.27 11.51 -3.36
N GLY A 143 25.52 10.69 -4.10
CA GLY A 143 24.05 10.75 -4.17
C GLY A 143 23.36 9.92 -3.09
N LEU A 144 24.10 9.03 -2.43
CA LEU A 144 23.59 8.10 -1.43
C LEU A 144 24.04 8.51 -0.02
N PRO A 145 23.19 8.35 1.01
CA PRO A 145 23.61 8.48 2.39
C PRO A 145 24.46 7.28 2.78
N PHE A 146 25.42 7.52 3.66
CA PHE A 146 26.03 6.44 4.41
C PHE A 146 24.93 5.81 5.30
N PRO A 147 24.88 4.48 5.46
CA PRO A 147 23.79 3.86 6.21
C PRO A 147 23.76 4.34 7.67
N ALA A 148 22.57 4.28 8.27
CA ALA A 148 22.46 4.39 9.72
C ALA A 148 23.04 3.12 10.36
N LEU A 149 23.94 3.28 11.35
CA LEU A 149 24.56 2.16 12.05
C LEU A 149 24.09 2.17 13.50
N THR A 150 23.37 1.13 13.92
CA THR A 150 22.93 0.97 15.32
C THR A 150 23.78 -0.09 16.00
N ILE A 151 24.39 0.28 17.12
CA ILE A 151 25.21 -0.59 17.97
C ILE A 151 24.50 -0.77 19.30
N CYS A 152 24.26 -2.01 19.70
CA CYS A 152 23.63 -2.37 20.97
C CYS A 152 24.58 -3.24 21.79
N ASN A 153 24.54 -3.10 23.11
CA ASN A 153 25.18 -4.07 23.99
C ASN A 153 24.22 -5.25 24.22
N ASN A 154 24.66 -6.48 23.96
CA ASN A 154 23.88 -7.68 24.28
C ASN A 154 23.55 -7.79 25.78
N ASN A 155 24.35 -7.15 26.64
CA ASN A 155 24.05 -7.07 28.06
C ASN A 155 23.06 -5.91 28.32
N GLN A 156 21.78 -6.26 28.49
CA GLN A 156 20.70 -5.31 28.69
C GLN A 156 20.79 -4.55 30.04
N ALA A 157 21.51 -5.08 31.02
CA ALA A 157 21.61 -4.49 32.37
C ALA A 157 23.05 -4.45 32.87
N LYS A 158 23.54 -3.27 33.29
CA LYS A 158 24.84 -3.16 33.98
C LYS A 158 24.78 -3.96 35.28
N LYS A 159 25.74 -4.87 35.47
CA LYS A 159 25.80 -5.73 36.68
C LYS A 159 25.72 -4.94 37.99
N THR A 160 26.49 -3.86 38.13
CA THR A 160 26.52 -3.03 39.34
C THR A 160 25.17 -2.36 39.63
N VAL A 161 24.46 -1.95 38.58
CA VAL A 161 23.13 -1.33 38.69
C VAL A 161 22.07 -2.39 38.99
N ALA A 162 22.10 -3.53 38.31
CA ALA A 162 21.22 -4.67 38.56
C ALA A 162 21.33 -5.16 40.02
N GLU A 163 22.55 -5.31 40.55
CA GLU A 163 22.77 -5.70 41.96
C GLU A 163 22.20 -4.66 42.95
N ARG A 164 22.26 -3.37 42.60
CA ARG A 164 21.66 -2.30 43.40
C ARG A 164 20.14 -2.39 43.42
N TYR A 165 19.50 -2.58 42.27
CA TYR A 165 18.04 -2.76 42.18
C TYR A 165 17.59 -4.04 42.89
N TRP A 166 18.36 -5.13 42.81
CA TRP A 166 18.05 -6.36 43.53
C TRP A 166 18.04 -6.17 45.06
N ARG A 167 19.04 -5.46 45.60
CA ARG A 167 19.17 -5.21 47.04
C ARG A 167 18.19 -4.16 47.57
N SER A 168 18.02 -3.07 46.83
CA SER A 168 17.39 -1.83 47.33
C SER A 168 16.32 -1.22 46.42
N GLY A 169 16.04 -1.82 45.27
CA GLY A 169 15.01 -1.33 44.35
C GLY A 169 13.58 -1.63 44.82
N ASP A 170 12.63 -0.97 44.20
CA ASP A 170 11.21 -1.19 44.45
C ASP A 170 10.77 -2.58 43.96
N PRO A 171 9.67 -3.14 44.49
CA PRO A 171 9.16 -4.45 44.04
C PRO A 171 8.91 -4.51 42.53
N VAL A 172 8.45 -3.41 41.94
CA VAL A 172 8.25 -3.26 40.49
C VAL A 172 9.57 -3.37 39.73
N ASP A 173 10.58 -2.60 40.14
CA ASP A 173 11.89 -2.59 39.47
C ASP A 173 12.59 -3.95 39.56
N LYS A 174 12.41 -4.68 40.68
CA LYS A 174 12.93 -6.04 40.81
C LYS A 174 12.27 -6.99 39.81
N LYS A 175 10.97 -6.87 39.59
CA LYS A 175 10.24 -7.67 38.60
C LYS A 175 10.62 -7.28 37.16
N LEU A 176 10.75 -5.99 36.88
CA LEU A 176 11.26 -5.50 35.59
C LEU A 176 12.68 -6.03 35.32
N LEU A 177 13.56 -6.00 36.32
CA LEU A 177 14.90 -6.57 36.21
C LEU A 177 14.87 -8.09 35.98
N LEU A 178 13.97 -8.80 36.66
CA LEU A 178 13.76 -10.23 36.44
C LEU A 178 13.27 -10.53 35.02
N SER A 179 12.34 -9.73 34.49
CA SER A 179 11.85 -9.86 33.11
C SER A 179 13.00 -9.69 32.09
N LEU A 180 13.88 -8.70 32.28
CA LEU A 180 15.05 -8.50 31.40
C LEU A 180 16.09 -9.64 31.48
N CYS A 181 16.26 -10.25 32.65
CA CYS A 181 17.36 -11.20 32.91
C CYS A 181 16.94 -12.67 32.92
N SER A 182 15.64 -12.96 32.85
CA SER A 182 15.08 -14.31 32.97
C SER A 182 14.50 -14.78 31.63
N THR A 183 14.52 -16.08 31.39
CA THR A 183 13.83 -16.70 30.26
C THR A 183 12.38 -17.08 30.56
N LYS A 184 11.88 -16.73 31.75
CA LYS A 184 10.49 -16.98 32.15
C LYS A 184 9.56 -16.01 31.44
N ASP A 185 8.34 -16.46 31.17
CA ASP A 185 7.34 -15.62 30.53
C ASP A 185 6.93 -14.46 31.46
N ASP A 186 6.64 -13.30 30.87
CA ASP A 186 6.28 -12.11 31.65
C ASP A 186 5.02 -12.34 32.50
N SER A 187 4.09 -13.17 32.02
CA SER A 187 2.88 -13.56 32.77
C SER A 187 3.17 -14.32 34.07
N GLU A 188 4.30 -15.03 34.15
CA GLU A 188 4.74 -15.72 35.37
C GLU A 188 5.46 -14.78 36.35
N ILE A 189 6.03 -13.69 35.84
CA ILE A 189 6.82 -12.72 36.62
C ILE A 189 5.89 -11.65 37.24
N PHE A 190 4.94 -11.16 36.45
CA PHE A 190 3.99 -10.13 36.84
C PHE A 190 2.66 -10.74 37.27
N GLU A 191 2.52 -11.02 38.58
CA GLU A 191 1.20 -11.24 39.20
C GLU A 191 0.30 -9.99 39.01
N ASP A 192 -1.00 -10.22 38.77
CA ASP A 192 -1.99 -9.22 38.30
C ASP A 192 -2.02 -7.89 39.09
N ASP A 193 -1.75 -7.93 40.40
CA ASP A 193 -1.81 -6.74 41.27
C ASP A 193 -0.64 -5.75 41.06
N ILE A 194 0.47 -6.18 40.46
CA ILE A 194 1.68 -5.34 40.28
C ILE A 194 1.76 -4.74 38.87
N ALA A 195 1.20 -5.42 37.87
CA ALA A 195 1.14 -4.93 36.50
C ALA A 195 0.35 -3.62 36.37
N GLY A 196 -0.62 -3.38 37.27
CA GLY A 196 -1.42 -2.16 37.30
C GLY A 196 -0.70 -0.90 37.80
N ASN A 197 0.53 -0.99 38.31
CA ASN A 197 1.18 0.11 39.04
C ASN A 197 2.35 0.77 38.28
N ALA A 198 2.80 0.23 37.15
CA ALA A 198 3.92 0.76 36.37
C ALA A 198 3.43 1.41 35.07
N ASP A 199 3.53 2.74 34.98
CA ASP A 199 3.30 3.48 33.73
C ASP A 199 4.51 3.38 32.78
N TRP A 200 4.30 3.64 31.50
CA TRP A 200 5.36 3.62 30.49
C TRP A 200 6.53 4.54 30.85
N ASP A 201 6.26 5.69 31.45
CA ASP A 201 7.31 6.62 31.88
C ASP A 201 8.21 6.02 32.98
N HIS A 202 7.66 5.19 33.87
CA HIS A 202 8.42 4.47 34.90
C HIS A 202 9.29 3.39 34.25
N THR A 203 8.69 2.54 33.41
CA THR A 203 9.41 1.47 32.69
C THR A 203 10.52 2.03 31.82
N ARG A 204 10.26 3.12 31.08
CA ARG A 204 11.24 3.83 30.27
C ARG A 204 12.40 4.35 31.12
N SER A 205 12.10 4.99 32.25
CA SER A 205 13.13 5.51 33.16
C SER A 205 13.98 4.40 33.77
N PHE A 206 13.35 3.26 34.11
CA PHE A 206 14.04 2.06 34.56
C PHE A 206 15.00 1.52 33.49
N LEU A 207 14.53 1.35 32.25
CA LEU A 207 15.33 0.87 31.13
C LEU A 207 16.54 1.78 30.84
N ILE A 208 16.34 3.10 30.87
CA ILE A 208 17.43 4.07 30.69
C ILE A 208 18.48 3.96 31.80
N ASN A 209 18.05 3.74 33.05
CA ASN A 209 18.96 3.68 34.18
C ASN A 209 19.75 2.37 34.27
N VAL A 210 19.14 1.25 33.88
CA VAL A 210 19.77 -0.08 34.01
C VAL A 210 20.77 -0.37 32.89
N THR A 211 20.55 0.21 31.71
CA THR A 211 21.36 -0.02 30.49
C THR A 211 22.69 0.74 30.50
N GLN A 212 23.58 0.39 29.58
CA GLN A 212 24.85 1.10 29.39
C GLN A 212 24.67 2.33 28.48
N PRO A 213 25.11 3.54 28.88
CA PRO A 213 25.06 4.71 28.03
C PRO A 213 26.11 4.63 26.92
N CYS A 214 25.83 5.31 25.80
CA CYS A 214 26.72 5.34 24.63
C CYS A 214 28.14 5.85 24.94
N SER A 215 28.25 6.86 25.82
CA SER A 215 29.53 7.45 26.24
C SER A 215 30.47 6.45 26.93
N GLU A 216 29.93 5.42 27.59
CA GLU A 216 30.72 4.36 28.22
C GLU A 216 30.95 3.17 27.28
N MET A 217 30.07 2.95 26.31
CA MET A 217 30.15 1.82 25.38
C MET A 217 31.12 2.10 24.22
N LEU A 218 31.13 3.35 23.73
CA LEU A 218 31.90 3.76 22.57
C LEU A 218 33.19 4.47 23.02
N ALA A 219 34.31 3.74 23.00
CA ALA A 219 35.59 4.26 23.49
C ALA A 219 36.27 5.28 22.55
N MET A 220 36.13 5.10 21.23
CA MET A 220 36.75 5.95 20.23
C MET A 220 35.94 5.92 18.94
N CYS A 221 35.69 7.10 18.36
CA CYS A 221 35.00 7.24 17.09
C CYS A 221 35.84 8.06 16.11
N THR A 222 35.96 7.56 14.88
CA THR A 222 36.67 8.23 13.80
C THR A 222 35.77 8.25 12.57
N TRP A 223 35.56 9.44 12.02
CA TRP A 223 34.80 9.66 10.79
C TRP A 223 35.62 10.54 9.86
N ASP A 224 35.72 10.17 8.59
CA ASP A 224 36.52 10.92 7.59
C ASP A 224 37.97 11.14 8.05
N SER A 225 38.60 10.09 8.59
CA SER A 225 39.95 10.11 9.18
C SER A 225 40.14 11.11 10.33
N THR A 226 39.06 11.68 10.86
CA THR A 226 39.08 12.63 11.96
C THR A 226 38.49 11.98 13.20
N THR A 227 39.24 11.98 14.29
CA THR A 227 38.74 11.53 15.59
C THR A 227 37.75 12.55 16.15
N MET A 228 36.56 12.08 16.52
CA MET A 228 35.48 12.91 17.04
C MET A 228 34.93 12.31 18.33
N ASN A 229 34.23 13.11 19.12
CA ASN A 229 33.53 12.61 20.29
C ASN A 229 32.36 11.71 19.86
N CYS A 230 32.29 10.50 20.41
CA CYS A 230 31.23 9.55 20.10
C CYS A 230 29.83 10.07 20.49
N ASP A 231 29.75 10.89 21.54
CA ASP A 231 28.49 11.49 22.00
C ASP A 231 27.90 12.48 21.00
N ASP A 232 28.74 13.09 20.15
CA ASP A 232 28.29 14.00 19.09
C ASP A 232 27.89 13.25 17.81
N LEU A 233 28.39 12.02 17.64
CA LEU A 233 28.20 11.19 16.45
C LEU A 233 27.03 10.21 16.58
N PHE A 234 26.84 9.64 17.77
CA PHE A 234 25.87 8.60 18.03
C PHE A 234 24.75 9.11 18.92
N ASN A 235 23.52 8.78 18.53
CA ASN A 235 22.33 9.09 19.28
C ASN A 235 21.82 7.86 20.03
N ALA A 236 21.45 8.04 21.30
CA ALA A 236 20.82 6.97 22.08
C ALA A 236 19.38 6.72 21.63
N GLN A 237 19.03 5.47 21.34
CA GLN A 237 17.69 5.01 21.01
C GLN A 237 17.33 3.81 21.86
N LEU A 238 16.08 3.78 22.33
CA LEU A 238 15.56 2.66 23.12
C LEU A 238 15.03 1.58 22.18
N THR A 239 15.52 0.35 22.34
CA THR A 239 15.07 -0.85 21.62
C THR A 239 14.66 -1.93 22.63
N ASP A 240 14.26 -3.08 22.10
CA ASP A 240 14.04 -4.33 22.87
C ASP A 240 15.31 -4.83 23.58
N GLU A 241 16.48 -4.51 23.05
CA GLU A 241 17.79 -4.81 23.67
C GLU A 241 18.25 -3.75 24.69
N GLY A 242 17.43 -2.73 24.97
CA GLY A 242 17.76 -1.63 25.87
C GLY A 242 18.24 -0.38 25.14
N LEU A 243 19.19 0.38 25.69
CA LEU A 243 19.74 1.55 25.02
C LEU A 243 20.80 1.16 23.99
N CYS A 244 20.51 1.49 22.74
CA CYS A 244 21.42 1.35 21.61
C CYS A 244 21.89 2.72 21.10
N CYS A 245 23.00 2.72 20.40
CA CYS A 245 23.65 3.93 19.90
C CYS A 245 23.60 3.92 18.38
N THR A 246 22.95 4.91 17.79
CA THR A 246 22.76 4.99 16.33
C THR A 246 23.50 6.16 15.73
N PHE A 247 24.35 5.84 14.77
CA PHE A 247 25.01 6.77 13.88
C PHE A 247 24.17 7.00 12.63
N ASN A 248 24.25 8.22 12.09
CA ASN A 248 23.67 8.62 10.80
C ASN A 248 22.15 8.38 10.60
N VAL A 249 21.32 8.43 11.65
CA VAL A 249 19.86 8.24 11.59
C VAL A 249 19.08 9.45 11.06
N VAL A 250 18.31 9.27 9.98
CA VAL A 250 17.51 10.35 9.38
C VAL A 250 16.64 11.07 10.43
N HIS A 251 16.62 12.40 10.36
CA HIS A 251 15.85 13.22 11.29
C HIS A 251 14.36 12.85 11.28
N ARG A 252 13.74 12.82 12.47
CA ARG A 252 12.35 12.37 12.66
C ARG A 252 11.32 13.04 11.74
N ASN A 253 11.52 14.33 11.45
CA ASN A 253 10.61 15.12 10.62
C ASN A 253 10.60 14.66 9.17
N ASN A 254 11.70 14.05 8.71
CA ASN A 254 11.86 13.56 7.35
C ASN A 254 11.57 12.04 7.28
N LEU A 255 11.66 11.33 8.42
CA LEU A 255 11.36 9.90 8.50
C LEU A 255 9.86 9.61 8.71
N PHE A 256 9.17 10.40 9.53
CA PHE A 256 7.79 10.11 9.95
C PHE A 256 6.80 11.16 9.48
N ARG A 257 5.61 10.71 9.04
CA ARG A 257 4.49 11.60 8.69
C ARG A 257 3.95 12.40 9.88
N ASN A 258 4.00 11.83 11.09
CA ASN A 258 3.54 12.48 12.32
C ASN A 258 4.58 12.29 13.44
N PRO A 259 5.61 13.14 13.52
CA PRO A 259 6.74 12.95 14.42
C PRO A 259 6.40 13.21 15.90
N ARG A 260 5.26 13.84 16.21
CA ARG A 260 4.86 14.18 17.59
C ARG A 260 4.27 13.01 18.38
N ALA A 261 3.98 11.90 17.71
CA ALA A 261 3.43 10.70 18.35
C ALA A 261 4.50 9.78 18.97
N LEU A 262 5.79 10.10 18.78
CA LEU A 262 6.91 9.30 19.27
C LEU A 262 7.58 10.00 20.45
N ASN A 263 7.52 9.38 21.63
CA ASN A 263 8.08 9.89 22.87
C ASN A 263 9.53 9.40 23.07
N ASP A 264 10.35 9.61 22.04
CA ASP A 264 11.73 9.13 22.00
C ASP A 264 12.64 9.99 22.89
N LEU A 265 13.83 9.49 23.21
CA LEU A 265 14.87 10.28 23.89
C LEU A 265 15.18 11.58 23.10
N ASN A 266 15.70 12.60 23.78
CA ASN A 266 16.11 13.85 23.14
C ASN A 266 17.31 13.59 22.22
N LEU A 267 17.03 13.26 20.95
CA LEU A 267 18.02 13.11 19.89
C LEU A 267 18.68 14.47 19.60
N THR A 268 20.00 14.50 19.57
CA THR A 268 20.82 15.66 19.19
C THR A 268 21.45 15.44 17.84
N PHE A 269 21.30 16.40 16.93
CA PHE A 269 21.89 16.35 15.59
C PHE A 269 22.92 17.46 15.45
N PRO A 270 24.16 17.15 15.06
CA PRO A 270 25.23 18.15 14.95
C PRO A 270 25.03 19.11 13.76
N SER A 271 24.29 18.68 12.74
CA SER A 271 24.12 19.39 11.47
C SER A 271 22.64 19.46 11.07
N PRO A 272 22.25 20.41 10.18
CA PRO A 272 20.86 20.54 9.74
C PRO A 272 20.38 19.28 9.00
N ALA A 273 19.14 18.91 9.27
CA ALA A 273 18.47 17.80 8.60
C ALA A 273 18.13 18.16 7.15
N VAL A 274 18.44 17.23 6.25
CA VAL A 274 18.18 17.33 4.81
C VAL A 274 17.04 16.39 4.43
N ASP A 275 16.16 16.85 3.54
CA ASP A 275 15.07 16.06 2.99
C ASP A 275 15.57 15.18 1.84
N TRP A 276 16.28 14.12 2.19
CA TRP A 276 16.76 13.12 1.25
C TRP A 276 15.77 11.95 1.11
N THR A 277 15.49 11.52 -0.12
CA THR A 277 14.74 10.28 -0.39
C THR A 277 15.44 9.40 -1.42
N PRO A 278 15.19 8.07 -1.43
CA PRO A 278 15.74 7.18 -2.46
C PRO A 278 15.40 7.60 -3.90
N GLU A 279 14.24 8.24 -4.10
CA GLU A 279 13.74 8.64 -5.41
C GLU A 279 14.32 9.99 -5.88
N ASN A 280 14.51 10.94 -4.98
CA ASN A 280 14.91 12.32 -5.32
C ASN A 280 16.38 12.62 -5.00
N GLY A 281 17.05 11.77 -4.22
CA GLY A 281 18.40 12.01 -3.75
C GLY A 281 18.49 13.22 -2.81
N TYR A 282 19.69 13.83 -2.75
CA TYR A 282 19.92 15.04 -1.96
C TYR A 282 19.48 16.29 -2.74
N PRO A 283 18.78 17.25 -2.10
CA PRO A 283 18.49 18.54 -2.70
C PRO A 283 19.76 19.26 -3.20
N PRO A 284 19.69 20.05 -4.28
CA PRO A 284 20.84 20.76 -4.83
C PRO A 284 21.45 21.80 -3.86
N ASP A 285 20.63 22.33 -2.96
CA ASP A 285 20.97 23.31 -1.92
C ASP A 285 21.38 22.65 -0.59
N ALA A 286 21.45 21.32 -0.54
CA ALA A 286 21.84 20.60 0.67
C ALA A 286 23.29 20.94 1.08
N PRO A 287 23.53 21.28 2.35
CA PRO A 287 24.87 21.54 2.84
C PRO A 287 25.74 20.28 2.76
N SER A 288 27.05 20.45 2.60
CA SER A 288 28.01 19.34 2.45
C SER A 288 28.11 18.45 3.70
N ASP A 289 27.84 19.03 4.87
CA ASP A 289 27.75 18.36 6.17
C ASP A 289 26.30 18.05 6.58
N GLY A 290 25.34 18.30 5.68
CA GLY A 290 23.93 18.05 5.90
C GLY A 290 23.64 16.58 6.21
N PHE A 291 22.69 16.37 7.11
CA PHE A 291 22.38 15.05 7.64
C PHE A 291 21.19 14.42 6.89
N PRO A 292 21.20 13.14 6.49
CA PRO A 292 22.24 12.13 6.74
C PRO A 292 23.52 12.37 5.95
N TRP A 293 24.65 12.06 6.57
CA TRP A 293 25.97 12.17 5.96
C TRP A 293 26.15 11.19 4.81
N ARG A 294 26.98 11.61 3.87
CA ARG A 294 27.31 10.88 2.65
C ARG A 294 28.60 10.08 2.85
N PRO A 295 28.80 8.97 2.12
CA PRO A 295 30.07 8.26 2.11
C PRO A 295 31.21 9.20 1.71
N LYS A 296 32.29 9.18 2.48
CA LYS A 296 33.52 9.92 2.18
C LYS A 296 34.46 9.00 1.41
N ASP A 297 34.95 9.49 0.27
CA ASP A 297 35.90 8.76 -0.55
C ASP A 297 37.32 8.93 0.00
N THR A 298 37.95 7.83 0.38
CA THR A 298 39.33 7.81 0.90
C THR A 298 40.39 8.14 -0.16
N SER A 299 40.01 8.20 -1.45
CA SER A 299 40.93 8.49 -2.56
C SER A 299 41.24 9.97 -2.80
N SER A 300 40.67 10.89 -2.00
CA SER A 300 40.80 12.34 -2.18
C SER A 300 41.67 13.05 -1.14
N GLN A 301 42.59 12.33 -0.46
CA GLN A 301 43.67 13.02 0.26
C GLN A 301 44.80 13.40 -0.71
N PRO A 302 45.16 14.69 -0.80
CA PRO A 302 46.46 15.05 -1.34
C PRO A 302 47.54 14.64 -0.31
N ASP A 303 48.55 13.91 -0.79
CA ASP A 303 49.80 13.65 -0.07
C ASP A 303 50.48 14.94 0.44
#